data_AF-A0A2X2T3Y7-F1
#
_entry.id   AF-A0A2X2T3Y7-F1
#
_cell.length_a   1.000
_cell.length_b   1.000
_cell.length_c   1.000
_cell.angle_alpha   90.00
_cell.angle_beta   90.00
_cell.angle_gamma   90.00
#
_symmetry.space_group_name_H-M   'P 1'
#
loop_
_entity.id
_entity.type
_entity.pdbx_description
1 polymer ?
#
loop_
_entity_poly.entity_id
_entity_poly.type
_entity_poly.pdbx_seq_one_letter_code
_entity_poly.pdbx_strand_id
1 'polypeptide(L)'
;MRKLTRDRALTLAHRAGIQATSNPGLNTKYPKGTGCCGDAEPFDKAGIPVLSVEATNWALGAKDGYQQRSKNKAFPNGTSWHNATLDNLEYLDKALPGRIKRRSHDTVRILLPLVKELAKAGK
;
A
#
# COMPACT_ATOMS: atom_id res chain seq x y z
N MET A 1 -15.12 20.12 -4.19
CA MET A 1 -14.24 19.12 -3.54
C MET A 1 -12.95 18.97 -4.34
N ARG A 2 -11.78 19.12 -3.72
CA ARG A 2 -10.47 18.84 -4.34
C ARG A 2 -10.38 17.34 -4.63
N LYS A 3 -10.18 16.93 -5.88
CA LYS A 3 -9.94 15.52 -6.24
C LYS A 3 -8.52 15.17 -5.81
N LEU A 4 -8.36 14.25 -4.86
CA LEU A 4 -7.05 13.83 -4.39
C LEU A 4 -6.44 12.80 -5.35
N THR A 5 -5.12 12.85 -5.55
CA THR A 5 -4.36 11.89 -6.37
C THR A 5 -4.64 10.44 -5.97
N ARG A 6 -4.81 10.20 -4.66
CA ARG A 6 -5.26 8.91 -4.10
C ARG A 6 -6.56 8.41 -4.70
N ASP A 7 -7.58 9.27 -4.79
CA ASP A 7 -8.90 8.86 -5.29
C ASP A 7 -8.83 8.51 -6.78
N ARG A 8 -7.94 9.20 -7.52
CA ARG A 8 -7.64 8.83 -8.91
C ARG A 8 -6.92 7.49 -9.02
N ALA A 9 -5.95 7.22 -8.16
CA ALA A 9 -5.26 5.93 -8.09
C ALA A 9 -6.23 4.78 -7.79
N LEU A 10 -7.15 4.96 -6.83
CA LEU A 10 -8.19 3.98 -6.52
C LEU A 10 -9.13 3.72 -7.71
N THR A 11 -9.52 4.78 -8.43
CA THR A 11 -10.33 4.64 -9.65
C THR A 11 -9.61 3.81 -10.71
N LEU A 12 -8.30 4.06 -10.92
CA LEU A 12 -7.49 3.28 -11.87
C LEU A 12 -7.34 1.82 -11.44
N ALA A 13 -7.15 1.57 -10.14
CA ALA A 13 -7.11 0.22 -9.58
C ALA A 13 -8.41 -0.54 -9.85
N HIS A 14 -9.56 0.04 -9.54
CA HIS A 14 -10.86 -0.60 -9.73
C HIS A 14 -11.16 -0.86 -11.21
N ARG A 15 -10.81 0.08 -12.10
CA ARG A 15 -10.90 -0.12 -13.56
C ARG A 15 -10.03 -1.28 -14.06
N ALA A 16 -8.90 -1.52 -13.41
CA ALA A 16 -8.00 -2.62 -13.73
C ALA A 16 -8.40 -3.94 -13.03
N GLY A 17 -9.51 -3.99 -12.28
CA GLY A 17 -9.94 -5.16 -11.51
C GLY A 17 -9.13 -5.40 -10.23
N ILE A 18 -8.37 -4.41 -9.77
CA ILE A 18 -7.51 -4.50 -8.58
C ILE A 18 -8.26 -3.95 -7.37
N GLN A 19 -8.42 -4.77 -6.33
CA GLN A 19 -9.08 -4.40 -5.08
C GLN A 19 -8.15 -3.59 -4.17
N ALA A 20 -7.87 -2.34 -4.54
CA ALA A 20 -7.18 -1.38 -3.70
C ALA A 20 -8.18 -0.56 -2.85
N THR A 21 -7.76 -0.21 -1.64
CA THR A 21 -8.51 0.64 -0.71
C THR A 21 -7.57 1.63 -0.04
N SER A 22 -8.09 2.74 0.48
CA SER A 22 -7.33 3.61 1.39
C SER A 22 -7.42 3.11 2.83
N ASN A 23 -6.51 3.57 3.72
CA ASN A 23 -6.67 3.40 5.16
C ASN A 23 -8.11 3.84 5.56
N PRO A 24 -8.92 2.94 6.15
CA PRO A 24 -10.30 3.22 6.50
C PRO A 24 -10.46 4.24 7.66
N GLY A 25 -9.38 4.55 8.39
CA GLY A 25 -9.42 5.46 9.53
C GLY A 25 -9.93 4.80 10.81
N LEU A 26 -9.67 3.51 10.99
CA LEU A 26 -10.14 2.74 12.16
C LEU A 26 -9.31 3.02 13.44
N ASN A 27 -8.26 3.84 13.33
CA ASN A 27 -7.43 4.31 14.44
C ASN A 27 -7.44 5.84 14.42
N THR A 28 -7.75 6.46 15.56
CA THR A 28 -7.86 7.93 15.67
C THR A 28 -6.52 8.64 15.43
N LYS A 29 -5.39 7.97 15.66
CA LYS A 29 -4.05 8.50 15.33
C LYS A 29 -3.76 8.48 13.82
N TYR A 30 -4.50 7.67 13.06
CA TYR A 30 -4.34 7.52 11.61
C TYR A 30 -5.70 7.68 10.91
N PRO A 31 -6.18 8.93 10.77
CA PRO A 31 -7.44 9.23 10.10
C PRO A 31 -7.55 8.63 8.69
N LYS A 32 -8.79 8.60 8.17
CA LYS A 32 -9.07 7.98 6.87
C LYS A 32 -8.17 8.52 5.76
N GLY A 33 -7.44 7.60 5.12
CA GLY A 33 -6.56 7.87 4.00
C GLY A 33 -5.27 8.62 4.36
N THR A 34 -4.93 8.69 5.64
CA THR A 34 -3.56 8.99 6.10
C THR A 34 -2.81 7.68 6.34
N GLY A 35 -1.49 7.77 6.45
CA GLY A 35 -0.63 6.67 6.85
C GLY A 35 0.29 7.11 7.97
N CYS A 36 1.37 6.36 8.17
CA CYS A 36 2.42 6.75 9.09
C CYS A 36 3.77 6.21 8.65
N CYS A 37 4.82 6.70 9.32
CA CYS A 37 6.00 5.91 9.62
C CYS A 37 6.82 5.48 8.40
N GLY A 38 6.93 6.34 7.40
CA GLY A 38 7.76 6.12 6.23
C GLY A 38 8.17 7.44 5.58
N ASP A 39 8.90 7.35 4.47
CA ASP A 39 9.52 8.52 3.82
C ASP A 39 8.53 9.60 3.40
N ALA A 40 7.24 9.29 3.30
CA ALA A 40 6.18 10.26 2.96
C ALA A 40 5.92 11.30 4.07
N GLU A 41 6.16 10.97 5.34
CA GLU A 41 5.86 11.83 6.49
C GLU A 41 6.56 13.21 6.45
N PRO A 42 7.89 13.32 6.20
CA PRO A 42 8.54 14.62 6.10
C PRO A 42 8.00 15.49 4.96
N PHE A 43 7.62 14.90 3.82
CA PHE A 43 7.02 15.66 2.71
C PHE A 43 5.62 16.17 3.06
N ASP A 44 4.79 15.33 3.68
CA ASP A 44 3.45 15.72 4.11
C ASP A 44 3.51 16.88 5.13
N LYS A 45 4.42 16.80 6.11
CA LYS A 45 4.69 17.88 7.07
C LYS A 45 5.17 19.18 6.41
N ALA A 46 5.88 19.07 5.29
CA ALA A 46 6.33 20.22 4.50
C ALA A 46 5.25 20.77 3.54
N GLY A 47 4.04 20.20 3.53
CA GLY A 47 2.96 20.58 2.62
C GLY A 47 3.17 20.12 1.17
N ILE A 48 4.11 19.20 0.94
CA ILE A 48 4.38 18.62 -0.38
C ILE A 48 3.41 17.44 -0.60
N PRO A 49 2.60 17.45 -1.67
CA PRO A 49 1.67 16.35 -1.93
C PRO A 49 2.38 15.02 -2.15
N VAL A 50 2.02 14.01 -1.36
CA VAL A 50 2.55 12.65 -1.46
C VAL A 50 1.45 11.61 -1.58
N LEU A 51 1.79 10.48 -2.19
CA LEU A 51 0.96 9.29 -2.28
C LEU A 51 1.80 8.08 -1.90
N SER A 52 1.40 7.38 -0.83
CA SER A 52 1.96 6.08 -0.46
C SER A 52 1.08 4.96 -1.01
N VAL A 53 1.73 3.93 -1.58
CA VAL A 53 1.09 2.67 -1.96
C VAL A 53 1.75 1.58 -1.14
N GLU A 54 0.94 0.77 -0.47
CA GLU A 54 1.43 -0.19 0.50
C GLU A 54 0.72 -1.54 0.38
N ALA A 55 1.38 -2.56 0.91
CA ALA A 55 0.91 -3.94 0.90
C ALA A 55 0.31 -4.35 2.27
N THR A 56 -0.33 -3.39 2.95
CA THR A 56 -0.75 -3.43 4.34
C THR A 56 -2.27 -3.54 4.49
N ASN A 57 -2.73 -4.27 5.50
CA ASN A 57 -4.13 -4.29 5.90
C ASN A 57 -4.34 -3.53 7.21
N TRP A 58 -4.81 -2.28 7.10
CA TRP A 58 -5.08 -1.38 8.22
C TRP A 58 -6.20 -1.82 9.17
N ALA A 59 -6.96 -2.86 8.84
CA ALA A 59 -7.97 -3.41 9.74
C ALA A 59 -7.40 -4.38 10.77
N LEU A 60 -6.13 -4.78 10.65
CA LEU A 60 -5.49 -5.77 11.51
C LEU A 60 -4.76 -5.13 12.71
N GLY A 61 -4.54 -5.95 13.74
CA GLY A 61 -3.73 -5.57 14.90
C GLY A 61 -4.24 -4.32 15.61
N ALA A 62 -3.33 -3.42 15.94
CA ALA A 62 -3.64 -2.11 16.54
C ALA A 62 -4.17 -1.09 15.52
N LYS A 63 -4.44 -1.51 14.27
CA LYS A 63 -4.97 -0.68 13.18
C LYS A 63 -4.05 0.49 12.86
N ASP A 64 -2.75 0.25 12.94
CA ASP A 64 -1.65 1.19 12.77
C ASP A 64 -0.79 0.91 11.52
N GLY A 65 -1.17 -0.11 10.74
CA GLY A 65 -0.47 -0.53 9.55
C GLY A 65 0.75 -1.44 9.79
N TYR A 66 1.14 -1.70 11.04
CA TYR A 66 2.30 -2.54 11.33
C TYR A 66 2.02 -4.03 11.07
N GLN A 67 0.81 -4.50 11.39
CA GLN A 67 0.41 -5.86 11.05
C GLN A 67 -0.11 -5.91 9.61
N GLN A 68 0.71 -6.43 8.69
CA GLN A 68 0.41 -6.42 7.25
C GLN A 68 -0.56 -7.53 6.81
N ARG A 69 -0.63 -8.64 7.56
CA ARG A 69 -1.47 -9.82 7.26
C ARG A 69 -1.94 -10.56 8.51
N SER A 70 -2.94 -11.41 8.38
CA SER A 70 -3.45 -12.22 9.50
C SER A 70 -2.38 -13.15 10.04
N LYS A 71 -2.27 -13.29 11.36
CA LYS A 71 -1.31 -14.19 12.01
C LYS A 71 -1.63 -15.64 11.66
N ASN A 72 -0.60 -16.43 11.36
CA ASN A 72 -0.72 -17.87 11.12
C ASN A 72 0.65 -18.55 11.34
N LYS A 73 0.74 -19.87 11.12
CA LYS A 73 1.99 -20.63 11.30
C LYS A 73 3.18 -20.09 10.48
N ALA A 74 2.93 -19.58 9.27
CA ALA A 74 3.99 -19.02 8.41
C ALA A 74 4.33 -17.56 8.77
N PHE A 75 3.40 -16.83 9.37
CA PHE A 75 3.59 -15.43 9.75
C PHE A 75 3.04 -15.24 11.17
N PRO A 76 3.76 -15.70 12.20
CA PRO A 76 3.26 -15.72 13.58
C PRO A 76 2.94 -14.30 14.10
N ASN A 77 3.70 -13.31 13.64
CA ASN A 77 3.48 -11.90 13.99
C ASN A 77 2.61 -11.15 12.98
N GLY A 78 2.17 -11.80 11.90
CA GLY A 78 1.40 -11.16 10.83
C GLY A 78 2.25 -10.21 9.97
N THR A 79 3.57 -10.37 10.01
CA THR A 79 4.58 -9.56 9.33
C THR A 79 5.71 -10.47 8.81
N SER A 80 6.49 -9.99 7.84
CA SER A 80 7.75 -10.62 7.39
C SER A 80 8.96 -9.72 7.58
N TRP A 81 8.79 -8.41 7.38
CA TRP A 81 9.83 -7.38 7.45
C TRP A 81 10.78 -7.46 8.67
N HIS A 82 12.00 -6.97 8.48
CA HIS A 82 13.06 -6.94 9.51
C HIS A 82 13.43 -8.31 10.08
N ASN A 83 13.12 -9.39 9.36
CA ASN A 83 13.52 -10.74 9.71
C ASN A 83 14.02 -11.47 8.46
N ALA A 84 15.33 -11.62 8.32
CA ALA A 84 15.94 -12.25 7.14
C ALA A 84 15.45 -13.69 6.88
N THR A 85 14.97 -14.40 7.90
CA THR A 85 14.43 -15.77 7.74
C THR A 85 13.03 -15.80 7.11
N LEU A 86 12.26 -14.71 7.19
CA LEU A 86 10.92 -14.59 6.62
C LEU A 86 10.87 -13.63 5.43
N ASP A 87 11.67 -12.57 5.47
CA ASP A 87 11.74 -11.49 4.48
C ASP A 87 12.77 -11.80 3.39
N ASN A 88 12.58 -12.93 2.72
CA ASN A 88 13.40 -13.33 1.59
C ASN A 88 12.54 -13.98 0.52
N LEU A 89 13.05 -13.98 -0.71
CA LEU A 89 12.30 -14.43 -1.89
C LEU A 89 11.85 -15.90 -1.75
N GLU A 90 12.74 -16.78 -1.30
CA GLU A 90 12.46 -18.22 -1.15
C GLU A 90 11.29 -18.46 -0.19
N TYR A 91 11.34 -17.84 0.99
CA TYR A 91 10.29 -17.99 2.00
C TYR A 91 8.96 -17.39 1.53
N LEU A 92 9.00 -16.18 0.97
CA LEU A 92 7.78 -15.46 0.56
C LEU A 92 7.10 -16.14 -0.63
N ASP A 93 7.84 -16.66 -1.61
CA ASP A 93 7.26 -17.38 -2.74
C ASP A 93 6.68 -18.73 -2.31
N LYS A 94 7.30 -19.42 -1.33
CA LYS A 94 6.74 -20.64 -0.75
C LYS A 94 5.47 -20.36 0.07
N ALA A 95 5.49 -19.35 0.93
CA ALA A 95 4.41 -19.05 1.87
C ALA A 95 3.24 -18.27 1.23
N LEU A 96 3.52 -17.52 0.15
CA LEU A 96 2.56 -16.70 -0.59
C LEU A 96 2.76 -16.85 -2.11
N PRO A 97 2.49 -18.03 -2.70
CA PRO A 97 2.81 -18.30 -4.10
C PRO A 97 2.26 -17.24 -5.06
N GLY A 98 3.14 -16.69 -5.90
CA GLY A 98 2.82 -15.69 -6.92
C GLY A 98 2.44 -14.30 -6.39
N ARG A 99 2.49 -14.08 -5.07
CA ARG A 99 2.06 -12.81 -4.45
C ARG A 99 2.94 -11.64 -4.86
N ILE A 100 4.26 -11.83 -4.88
CA ILE A 100 5.22 -10.79 -5.26
C ILE A 100 4.94 -10.35 -6.69
N LYS A 101 4.93 -11.30 -7.65
CA LYS A 101 4.62 -11.04 -9.05
C LYS A 101 3.30 -10.28 -9.22
N ARG A 102 2.23 -10.74 -8.56
CA ARG A 102 0.91 -10.12 -8.65
C ARG A 102 0.93 -8.68 -8.14
N ARG A 103 1.47 -8.45 -6.93
CA ARG A 103 1.50 -7.11 -6.32
C ARG A 103 2.36 -6.14 -7.12
N SER A 104 3.53 -6.55 -7.60
CA SER A 104 4.39 -5.71 -8.44
C SER A 104 3.70 -5.32 -9.74
N HIS A 105 3.05 -6.28 -10.40
CA HIS A 105 2.27 -6.03 -11.61
C HIS A 105 1.09 -5.09 -11.37
N ASP A 106 0.32 -5.31 -10.32
CA ASP A 106 -0.85 -4.51 -9.97
C ASP A 106 -0.46 -3.06 -9.64
N THR A 107 0.63 -2.85 -8.89
CA THR A 107 1.18 -1.51 -8.61
C THR A 107 1.51 -0.76 -9.89
N VAL A 108 2.17 -1.39 -10.86
CA VAL A 108 2.51 -0.75 -12.14
C VAL A 108 1.25 -0.40 -12.94
N ARG A 109 0.25 -1.29 -12.96
CA ARG A 109 -1.04 -1.04 -13.64
C ARG A 109 -1.80 0.16 -13.08
N ILE A 110 -1.57 0.50 -11.81
CA ILE A 110 -2.16 1.66 -11.16
C ILE A 110 -1.30 2.90 -11.40
N LEU A 111 0.00 2.82 -11.09
CA LEU A 111 0.87 3.98 -11.01
C LEU A 111 1.33 4.50 -12.38
N LEU A 112 1.55 3.62 -13.36
CA LEU A 112 1.96 4.07 -14.70
C LEU A 112 0.93 5.00 -15.36
N PRO A 113 -0.36 4.65 -15.48
CA PRO A 113 -1.35 5.57 -16.03
C PRO A 113 -1.53 6.82 -15.16
N LEU A 114 -1.44 6.69 -13.83
CA LEU A 114 -1.52 7.84 -12.92
C LEU A 114 -0.39 8.85 -13.18
N VAL A 115 0.86 8.38 -13.27
CA VAL A 115 2.01 9.25 -13.53
C VAL A 115 1.92 9.90 -14.91
N LYS A 116 1.47 9.15 -15.94
CA LYS A 116 1.22 9.73 -17.27
C LYS A 116 0.19 10.88 -17.22
N GLU A 117 -0.92 10.68 -16.51
CA GLU A 117 -1.94 11.72 -16.32
C GLU A 117 -1.41 12.95 -15.58
N LEU A 118 -0.66 12.74 -14.49
CA LEU A 118 -0.09 13.83 -13.68
C LEU A 118 0.99 14.61 -14.44
N ALA A 119 1.82 13.91 -15.21
CA ALA A 119 2.86 14.51 -16.05
C ALA A 119 2.31 15.18 -17.32
N LYS A 120 1.00 15.04 -17.60
CA LYS A 120 0.37 15.40 -18.89
C LYS A 120 1.05 14.72 -20.09
N ALA A 121 1.71 13.58 -19.88
CA ALA A 121 2.41 12.86 -20.92
C ALA A 121 1.37 12.17 -21.84
N GLY A 122 1.35 12.54 -23.12
CA GLY A 122 0.37 12.05 -24.11
C GLY A 122 -0.71 13.08 -24.51
N LYS A 123 -0.49 14.35 -24.22
CA LYS A 123 -1.03 15.47 -25.01
C LYS A 123 0.07 16.05 -25.88
#